data_AF-A0A371JAC0-F1
#
_entry.id   AF-A0A371JAC0-F1
#
_cell.length_a   1.000
_cell.length_b   1.000
_cell.length_c   1.000
_cell.angle_alpha   90.00
_cell.angle_beta   90.00
_cell.angle_gamma   90.00
#
_symmetry.space_group_name_H-M   'P 1'
#
loop_
_entity.id
_entity.type
_entity.pdbx_description
1 polymer ?
#
loop_
_entity_poly.entity_id
_entity_poly.type
_entity_poly.pdbx_seq_one_letter_code
_entity_poly.pdbx_strand_id
1 'polypeptide(L)'
;MKNDFISIIQKCTCIDFMINTLINTNSYNYLNCLSDIKEENLRNIKIMCYLYEYLSKDVLPIDDITSLKISKYSECDLNILLEFNLKVLSELETLKKYVKNTFYYQILIGLINSYLSFISSIHCVHPINTTSDKSQFKLFNPIYSKLKDKDQLEISTKYLRSVSIDAIKFFFNNNLLEKNICDEYYKVFFENNSESKFYQYFFISNNRYFNVKLFAKDATVFYISQSINESKEINLNMSKQESIVFSHNYLKEKLNSLFNYLSFDENYTVISSDIENIINYKFRYNLNLPKEKDNPFSSIYVTINTKYMAIQEIYLL
;
A
#
# COMPACT_ATOMS: atom_id res chain seq x y z
N MET A 1 -34.18 13.43 1.15
CA MET A 1 -33.66 13.86 2.47
C MET A 1 -33.56 12.73 3.48
N LYS A 2 -34.65 12.04 3.89
CA LYS A 2 -34.56 10.96 4.90
C LYS A 2 -33.53 9.88 4.51
N ASN A 3 -33.67 9.32 3.31
CA ASN A 3 -32.74 8.31 2.80
C ASN A 3 -31.31 8.83 2.63
N ASP A 4 -31.14 10.12 2.30
CA ASP A 4 -29.82 10.74 2.17
C ASP A 4 -29.13 10.86 3.54
N PHE A 5 -29.87 11.27 4.58
CA PHE A 5 -29.37 11.30 5.95
C PHE A 5 -29.00 9.90 6.46
N ILE A 6 -29.87 8.91 6.23
CA ILE A 6 -29.62 7.51 6.61
C ILE A 6 -28.34 7.00 5.92
N SER A 7 -28.22 7.25 4.61
CA SER A 7 -27.05 6.90 3.80
C SER A 7 -25.76 7.57 4.30
N ILE A 8 -25.81 8.85 4.68
CA ILE A 8 -24.65 9.55 5.24
C ILE A 8 -24.27 8.96 6.59
N ILE A 9 -25.25 8.78 7.50
CA ILE A 9 -25.00 8.23 8.84
C ILE A 9 -24.35 6.85 8.74
N GLN A 10 -24.83 5.98 7.85
CA GLN A 10 -24.20 4.68 7.60
C GLN A 10 -22.75 4.80 7.17
N LYS A 11 -22.45 5.68 6.21
CA LYS A 11 -21.06 5.90 5.77
C LYS A 11 -20.19 6.44 6.90
N CYS A 12 -20.70 7.34 7.74
CA CYS A 12 -19.99 7.86 8.90
C CYS A 12 -19.72 6.76 9.94
N THR A 13 -20.67 5.85 10.16
CA THR A 13 -20.48 4.67 11.02
C THR A 13 -19.47 3.68 10.42
N CYS A 14 -19.49 3.47 9.11
CA CYS A 14 -18.47 2.67 8.44
C CYS A 14 -17.08 3.30 8.57
N ILE A 15 -16.98 4.63 8.42
CA ILE A 15 -15.75 5.40 8.68
C ILE A 15 -15.27 5.16 10.11
N ASP A 16 -16.18 5.20 11.10
CA ASP A 16 -15.82 4.93 12.51
C ASP A 16 -15.26 3.51 12.70
N PHE A 17 -15.91 2.50 12.11
CA PHE A 17 -15.43 1.12 12.14
C PHE A 17 -14.05 0.99 11.49
N MET A 18 -13.85 1.61 10.33
CA MET A 18 -12.55 1.61 9.65
C MET A 18 -11.46 2.31 10.46
N ILE A 19 -11.75 3.46 11.08
CA ILE A 19 -10.80 4.14 11.97
C ILE A 19 -10.47 3.25 13.18
N ASN A 20 -11.47 2.59 13.77
CA ASN A 20 -11.25 1.63 14.86
C ASN A 20 -10.33 0.49 14.42
N THR A 21 -10.53 -0.07 13.23
CA THR A 21 -9.65 -1.10 12.70
C THR A 21 -8.25 -0.55 12.44
N LEU A 22 -8.10 0.67 11.92
CA LEU A 22 -6.80 1.33 11.71
C LEU A 22 -6.07 1.64 13.03
N ILE A 23 -6.79 2.01 14.08
CA ILE A 23 -6.24 2.21 15.43
C ILE A 23 -5.81 0.85 16.01
N ASN A 24 -6.67 -0.16 15.94
CA ASN A 24 -6.44 -1.50 16.50
C ASN A 24 -5.35 -2.28 15.75
N THR A 25 -5.12 -2.00 14.47
CA THR A 25 -4.06 -2.62 13.64
C THR A 25 -2.68 -1.96 13.85
N ASN A 26 -2.49 -1.24 14.96
CA ASN A 26 -1.22 -0.70 15.47
C ASN A 26 -0.54 0.36 14.58
N SER A 27 -1.27 1.42 14.22
CA SER A 27 -0.72 2.62 13.56
C SER A 27 -0.29 3.74 14.54
N TYR A 28 0.57 3.44 15.53
CA TYR A 28 1.13 4.41 16.51
C TYR A 28 1.57 5.79 15.97
N ASN A 29 2.10 5.89 14.74
CA ASN A 29 2.53 7.19 14.17
C ASN A 29 1.36 8.15 13.96
N TYR A 30 0.14 7.63 13.85
CA TYR A 30 -1.07 8.39 13.55
C TYR A 30 -2.13 8.19 14.63
N LEU A 31 -1.82 7.53 15.74
CA LEU A 31 -2.81 7.15 16.74
C LEU A 31 -3.47 8.36 17.39
N ASN A 32 -2.72 9.44 17.64
CA ASN A 32 -3.29 10.69 18.12
C ASN A 32 -4.21 11.30 17.05
N CYS A 33 -3.71 11.45 15.81
CA CYS A 33 -4.50 12.00 14.70
C CYS A 33 -5.77 11.17 14.40
N LEU A 34 -5.68 9.84 14.37
CA LEU A 34 -6.80 8.93 14.15
C LEU A 34 -7.77 8.92 15.34
N SER A 35 -7.28 9.06 16.57
CA SER A 35 -8.13 9.23 17.75
C SER A 35 -8.90 10.55 17.69
N ASP A 36 -8.23 11.65 17.34
CA ASP A 36 -8.86 12.96 17.18
C ASP A 36 -9.92 12.92 16.07
N ILE A 37 -9.57 12.34 14.93
CA ILE A 37 -10.48 12.11 13.79
C ILE A 37 -11.67 11.23 14.21
N LYS A 38 -11.45 10.19 15.00
CA LYS A 38 -12.50 9.30 15.51
C LYS A 38 -13.46 10.04 16.43
N GLU A 39 -12.94 10.77 17.41
CA GLU A 39 -13.76 11.56 18.34
C GLU A 39 -14.59 12.59 17.59
N GLU A 40 -14.00 13.25 16.60
CA GLU A 40 -14.69 14.21 15.75
C GLU A 40 -15.75 13.55 14.88
N ASN A 41 -15.47 12.39 14.28
CA ASN A 41 -16.43 11.60 13.51
C ASN A 41 -17.62 11.13 14.37
N LEU A 42 -17.37 10.65 15.59
CA LEU A 42 -18.43 10.28 16.55
C LEU A 42 -19.30 11.47 16.94
N ARG A 43 -18.69 12.65 17.14
CA ARG A 43 -19.44 13.90 17.37
C ARG A 43 -20.31 14.23 16.17
N ASN A 44 -19.78 14.10 14.95
CA ASN A 44 -20.51 14.38 13.72
C ASN A 44 -21.68 13.41 13.51
N ILE A 45 -21.50 12.11 13.78
CA ILE A 45 -22.58 11.11 13.75
C ILE A 45 -23.71 11.53 14.69
N LYS A 46 -23.40 11.89 15.94
CA LYS A 46 -24.41 12.33 16.92
C LYS A 46 -25.18 13.56 16.42
N ILE A 47 -24.48 14.56 15.90
CA ILE A 47 -25.09 15.77 15.33
C ILE A 47 -26.00 15.41 14.15
N MET A 48 -25.55 14.51 13.27
CA MET A 48 -26.34 14.04 12.12
C MET A 48 -27.59 13.26 12.51
N CYS A 49 -27.51 12.41 13.54
CA CYS A 49 -28.68 11.72 14.10
C CYS A 49 -29.68 12.72 14.70
N TYR A 50 -29.21 13.70 15.48
CA TYR A 50 -30.08 14.75 16.01
C TYR A 50 -30.75 15.58 14.92
N LEU A 51 -30.02 15.94 13.87
CA LEU A 51 -30.57 16.63 12.71
C LEU A 51 -31.62 15.77 12.00
N TYR A 52 -31.35 14.47 11.82
CA TYR A 52 -32.31 13.55 11.23
C TYR A 52 -33.59 13.47 12.05
N GLU A 53 -33.50 13.20 13.35
CA GLU A 53 -34.65 13.05 14.24
C GLU A 53 -35.50 14.31 14.26
N TYR A 54 -34.84 15.47 14.32
CA TYR A 54 -35.53 16.75 14.35
C TYR A 54 -36.22 17.09 13.01
N LEU A 55 -35.55 16.89 11.88
CA LEU A 55 -36.11 17.20 10.55
C LEU A 55 -37.16 16.19 10.11
N SER A 56 -36.97 14.92 10.49
CA SER A 56 -37.82 13.80 10.08
C SER A 56 -38.98 13.56 11.04
N LYS A 57 -38.91 14.11 12.27
CA LYS A 57 -39.79 13.80 13.42
C LYS A 57 -39.95 12.30 13.64
N ASP A 58 -38.86 11.58 13.46
CA ASP A 58 -38.85 10.12 13.31
C ASP A 58 -37.55 9.57 13.86
N VAL A 59 -37.59 8.38 14.45
CA VAL A 59 -36.38 7.71 14.94
C VAL A 59 -35.67 7.08 13.75
N LEU A 60 -34.34 7.08 13.75
CA LEU A 60 -33.56 6.51 12.66
C LEU A 60 -33.92 5.02 12.47
N PRO A 61 -34.50 4.60 11.33
CA PRO A 61 -34.82 3.20 11.09
C PRO A 61 -33.52 2.44 10.82
N ILE A 62 -33.14 1.55 11.72
CA ILE A 62 -31.92 0.72 11.61
C ILE A 62 -32.18 -0.52 10.74
N ASP A 63 -33.45 -0.94 10.59
CA ASP A 63 -33.82 -2.25 10.06
C ASP A 63 -33.88 -2.33 8.52
N ASP A 64 -34.08 -1.20 7.81
CA ASP A 64 -34.21 -1.14 6.33
C ASP A 64 -32.95 -0.62 5.63
N ILE A 65 -31.79 -0.97 6.18
CA ILE A 65 -30.49 -0.48 5.70
C ILE A 65 -29.90 -1.46 4.68
N THR A 66 -29.66 -1.00 3.45
CA THR A 66 -28.85 -1.76 2.49
C THR A 66 -27.44 -1.94 3.03
N SER A 67 -27.00 -3.20 3.15
CA SER A 67 -25.68 -3.49 3.70
C SER A 67 -24.58 -2.93 2.79
N LEU A 68 -23.72 -2.09 3.38
CA LEU A 68 -22.49 -1.64 2.73
C LEU A 68 -21.54 -2.85 2.64
N LYS A 69 -21.28 -3.31 1.41
CA LYS A 69 -20.31 -4.39 1.16
C LYS A 69 -18.89 -3.85 1.33
N ILE A 70 -18.31 -4.11 2.49
CA ILE A 70 -16.89 -3.88 2.79
C ILE A 70 -16.13 -5.15 2.39
N SER A 71 -15.09 -5.04 1.57
CA SER A 71 -14.26 -6.20 1.23
C SER A 71 -13.35 -6.56 2.40
N LYS A 72 -13.12 -7.85 2.67
CA LYS A 72 -12.31 -8.31 3.82
C LYS A 72 -10.86 -7.78 3.85
N TYR A 73 -10.40 -7.19 2.75
CA TYR A 73 -9.07 -6.60 2.58
C TYR A 73 -9.07 -5.06 2.66
N SER A 74 -10.24 -4.41 2.80
CA SER A 74 -10.38 -2.95 2.81
C SER A 74 -10.20 -2.28 4.18
N GLU A 75 -10.14 -3.08 5.25
CA GLU A 75 -10.17 -2.60 6.63
C GLU A 75 -8.87 -1.87 7.07
N CYS A 76 -7.83 -1.90 6.25
CA CYS A 76 -6.53 -1.27 6.51
C CYS A 76 -6.12 -0.22 5.46
N ASP A 77 -7.01 0.19 4.56
CA ASP A 77 -6.67 1.11 3.46
C ASP A 77 -7.19 2.53 3.73
N LEU A 78 -6.25 3.46 3.97
CA LEU A 78 -6.52 4.90 4.11
C LEU A 78 -7.19 5.49 2.87
N ASN A 79 -6.96 4.92 1.67
CA ASN A 79 -7.62 5.39 0.45
C ASN A 79 -9.11 5.10 0.46
N ILE A 80 -9.52 3.95 1.00
CA ILE A 80 -10.94 3.59 1.11
C ILE A 80 -11.59 4.47 2.18
N LEU A 81 -10.89 4.77 3.28
CA LEU A 81 -11.36 5.71 4.29
C LEU A 81 -11.62 7.11 3.68
N LEU A 82 -10.67 7.59 2.85
CA LEU A 82 -10.80 8.85 2.11
C LEU A 82 -11.95 8.81 1.09
N GLU A 83 -12.14 7.70 0.39
CA GLU A 83 -13.24 7.53 -0.57
C GLU A 83 -14.61 7.65 0.13
N PHE A 84 -14.77 7.00 1.28
CA PHE A 84 -15.99 7.12 2.09
C PHE A 84 -16.19 8.54 2.61
N ASN A 85 -15.12 9.20 3.06
CA ASN A 85 -15.17 10.59 3.51
C ASN A 85 -15.62 11.54 2.37
N LEU A 86 -15.03 11.40 1.18
CA LEU A 86 -15.41 12.19 0.00
C LEU A 86 -16.88 11.98 -0.40
N LYS A 87 -17.39 10.75 -0.28
CA LYS A 87 -18.82 10.46 -0.49
C LYS A 87 -19.70 11.19 0.53
N VAL A 88 -19.34 11.15 1.82
CA VAL A 88 -20.04 11.90 2.87
C VAL A 88 -20.03 13.39 2.58
N LEU A 89 -18.87 13.95 2.20
CA LEU A 89 -18.73 15.37 1.85
C LEU A 89 -19.66 15.76 0.69
N SER A 90 -19.66 14.97 -0.39
CA SER A 90 -20.50 15.21 -1.57
C SER A 90 -22.00 15.17 -1.22
N GLU A 91 -22.40 14.24 -0.37
CA GLU A 91 -23.80 14.10 0.06
C GLU A 91 -24.23 15.20 1.03
N LEU A 92 -23.34 15.67 1.92
CA LEU A 92 -23.57 16.83 2.78
C LEU A 92 -23.70 18.13 1.96
N GLU A 93 -22.84 18.33 0.96
CA GLU A 93 -22.93 19.44 0.01
C GLU A 93 -24.25 19.42 -0.78
N THR A 94 -24.74 18.22 -1.09
CA THR A 94 -26.03 18.02 -1.74
C THR A 94 -27.18 18.36 -0.77
N LEU A 95 -27.15 17.87 0.47
CA LEU A 95 -28.12 18.20 1.52
C LEU A 95 -28.20 19.70 1.81
N LYS A 96 -27.05 20.38 1.84
CA LYS A 96 -26.94 21.83 2.08
C LYS A 96 -27.81 22.63 1.11
N LYS A 97 -27.97 22.17 -0.15
CA LYS A 97 -28.81 22.84 -1.17
C LYS A 97 -30.31 22.78 -0.87
N TYR A 98 -30.76 21.78 -0.09
CA TYR A 98 -32.17 21.57 0.22
C TYR A 98 -32.63 22.26 1.52
N VAL A 99 -31.68 22.75 2.33
CA VAL A 99 -31.96 23.37 3.63
C VAL A 99 -32.14 24.88 3.48
N LYS A 100 -33.34 25.38 3.81
CA LYS A 100 -33.67 26.81 3.78
C LYS A 100 -33.49 27.52 5.14
N ASN A 101 -33.41 26.75 6.22
CA ASN A 101 -33.26 27.30 7.56
C ASN A 101 -31.78 27.66 7.84
N THR A 102 -31.54 28.90 8.24
CA THR A 102 -30.20 29.44 8.46
C THR A 102 -29.40 28.68 9.53
N PHE A 103 -30.05 28.23 10.60
CA PHE A 103 -29.39 27.49 11.68
C PHE A 103 -28.92 26.11 11.20
N TYR A 104 -29.77 25.36 10.49
CA TYR A 104 -29.37 24.05 9.93
C TYR A 104 -28.33 24.18 8.83
N TYR A 105 -28.42 25.25 8.04
CA TYR A 105 -27.42 25.56 7.04
C TYR A 105 -26.04 25.77 7.68
N GLN A 106 -25.97 26.47 8.82
CA GLN A 106 -24.73 26.63 9.57
C GLN A 106 -24.22 25.31 10.17
N ILE A 107 -25.10 24.45 10.68
CA ILE A 107 -24.68 23.12 11.18
C ILE A 107 -24.12 22.26 10.03
N LEU A 108 -24.78 22.25 8.86
CA LEU A 108 -24.27 21.52 7.70
C LEU A 108 -22.93 22.06 7.20
N ILE A 109 -22.72 23.39 7.22
CA ILE A 109 -21.39 23.97 6.95
C ILE A 109 -20.36 23.49 7.97
N GLY A 110 -20.71 23.47 9.26
CA GLY A 110 -19.83 22.95 10.32
C GLY A 110 -19.42 21.50 10.06
N LEU A 111 -20.37 20.65 9.67
CA LEU A 111 -20.13 19.26 9.31
C LEU A 111 -19.23 19.14 8.07
N ILE A 112 -19.51 19.91 7.01
CA ILE A 112 -18.68 19.93 5.79
C ILE A 112 -17.23 20.32 6.13
N ASN A 113 -17.04 21.39 6.91
CA ASN A 113 -15.72 21.83 7.34
C ASN A 113 -15.00 20.78 8.20
N SER A 114 -15.73 20.04 9.03
CA SER A 114 -15.18 18.95 9.83
C SER A 114 -14.70 17.80 8.94
N TYR A 115 -15.48 17.37 7.94
CA TYR A 115 -15.03 16.33 6.98
C TYR A 115 -13.91 16.81 6.05
N LEU A 116 -13.85 18.10 5.69
CA LEU A 116 -12.68 18.69 5.01
C LEU A 116 -11.43 18.68 5.91
N SER A 117 -11.60 18.96 7.20
CA SER A 117 -10.51 18.91 8.18
C SER A 117 -10.02 17.49 8.36
N PHE A 118 -10.92 16.50 8.40
CA PHE A 118 -10.58 15.08 8.38
C PHE A 118 -9.71 14.76 7.16
N ILE A 119 -10.14 15.11 5.94
CA ILE A 119 -9.35 14.88 4.71
C ILE A 119 -7.96 15.51 4.87
N SER A 120 -7.90 16.75 5.32
CA SER A 120 -6.63 17.47 5.53
C SER A 120 -5.74 16.76 6.56
N SER A 121 -6.30 16.29 7.67
CA SER A 121 -5.58 15.54 8.71
C SER A 121 -5.03 14.21 8.20
N ILE A 122 -5.81 13.48 7.40
CA ILE A 122 -5.32 12.27 6.73
C ILE A 122 -4.22 12.62 5.72
N HIS A 123 -4.36 13.70 4.94
CA HIS A 123 -3.33 14.14 4.00
C HIS A 123 -2.04 14.63 4.66
N CYS A 124 -2.10 15.23 5.85
CA CYS A 124 -0.90 15.60 6.61
C CYS A 124 -0.10 14.36 7.05
N VAL A 125 -0.81 13.28 7.34
CA VAL A 125 -0.30 12.01 7.86
C VAL A 125 0.07 11.04 6.74
N HIS A 126 -0.69 11.08 5.66
CA HIS A 126 -0.61 10.23 4.49
C HIS A 126 -0.97 11.07 3.27
N PRO A 127 -0.04 11.93 2.81
CA PRO A 127 -0.30 12.76 1.66
C PRO A 127 -0.69 11.85 0.51
N ILE A 128 -1.91 12.03 -0.03
CA ILE A 128 -2.25 11.45 -1.32
C ILE A 128 -1.16 11.99 -2.23
N ASN A 129 -0.29 11.10 -2.69
CA ASN A 129 0.60 11.43 -3.78
C ASN A 129 -0.33 11.81 -4.94
N THR A 130 -0.59 13.10 -5.13
CA THR A 130 -1.03 13.69 -6.39
C THR A 130 0.13 13.62 -7.36
N THR A 131 0.63 12.41 -7.55
CA THR A 131 1.40 12.02 -8.69
C THR A 131 0.40 11.42 -9.67
N SER A 132 -0.45 12.28 -10.23
CA SER A 132 -0.50 12.27 -11.68
C SER A 132 0.95 12.47 -12.14
N ASP A 133 1.57 11.37 -12.58
CA ASP A 133 2.86 11.27 -13.26
C ASP A 133 4.22 11.19 -12.53
N LYS A 134 4.31 11.02 -11.20
CA LYS A 134 5.65 10.88 -10.52
C LYS A 134 5.87 9.84 -9.40
N SER A 135 4.92 8.96 -9.07
CA SER A 135 5.23 7.79 -8.23
C SER A 135 4.54 6.52 -8.73
N GLN A 136 4.63 6.29 -10.04
CA GLN A 136 4.96 4.93 -10.47
C GLN A 136 6.27 4.60 -9.74
N PHE A 137 6.29 3.53 -8.97
CA PHE A 137 7.57 2.94 -8.61
C PHE A 137 8.42 2.90 -9.88
N LYS A 138 9.65 3.43 -9.79
CA LYS A 138 10.72 3.14 -10.74
C LYS A 138 11.10 1.66 -10.63
N LEU A 139 10.14 0.76 -10.80
CA LEU A 139 10.43 -0.51 -11.45
C LEU A 139 10.31 -0.22 -12.93
N PHE A 140 11.44 -0.33 -13.62
CA PHE A 140 11.60 0.03 -15.02
C PHE A 140 11.48 1.52 -15.31
N ASN A 141 12.38 2.33 -14.74
CA ASN A 141 12.76 3.56 -15.42
C ASN A 141 14.17 3.48 -16.01
N PRO A 142 14.35 2.78 -17.15
CA PRO A 142 15.45 3.06 -18.07
C PRO A 142 15.30 4.44 -18.74
N ILE A 143 14.20 5.16 -18.51
CA ILE A 143 14.00 6.51 -19.04
C ILE A 143 14.50 7.50 -18.01
N TYR A 144 15.79 7.80 -18.11
CA TYR A 144 16.30 9.16 -18.12
C TYR A 144 15.20 10.23 -17.91
N SER A 145 14.86 10.57 -16.67
CA SER A 145 14.54 11.97 -16.40
C SER A 145 15.90 12.64 -16.33
N LYS A 146 16.28 13.31 -17.42
CA LYS A 146 17.41 14.24 -17.53
C LYS A 146 17.85 14.78 -16.15
N LEU A 147 18.79 14.10 -15.53
CA LEU A 147 19.89 14.69 -14.77
C LEU A 147 21.14 14.47 -15.61
N LYS A 148 21.05 14.78 -16.91
CA LYS A 148 22.18 15.36 -17.61
C LYS A 148 22.23 16.82 -17.16
N ASP A 149 22.65 17.03 -15.92
CA ASP A 149 23.47 18.17 -15.59
C ASP A 149 24.38 17.75 -14.45
N LYS A 150 25.66 17.84 -14.79
CA LYS A 150 26.86 17.77 -13.98
C LYS A 150 26.59 18.20 -12.54
N ASP A 151 26.53 17.22 -11.65
CA ASP A 151 27.43 17.09 -10.50
C ASP A 151 27.13 15.72 -9.88
N GLN A 152 28.17 14.91 -9.64
CA GLN A 152 28.06 13.64 -8.91
C GLN A 152 27.75 13.95 -7.44
N LEU A 153 26.53 14.39 -7.15
CA LEU A 153 26.02 14.39 -5.79
C LEU A 153 25.79 12.95 -5.41
N GLU A 154 26.70 12.40 -4.59
CA GLU A 154 26.54 11.08 -4.00
C GLU A 154 25.13 10.98 -3.40
N ILE A 155 24.38 9.96 -3.84
CA ILE A 155 23.05 9.72 -3.31
C ILE A 155 23.20 9.40 -1.82
N SER A 156 22.55 10.21 -0.97
CA SER A 156 22.65 10.03 0.48
C SER A 156 22.18 8.64 0.91
N THR A 157 22.85 8.07 1.91
CA THR A 157 22.46 6.78 2.52
C THR A 157 21.03 6.80 3.05
N LYS A 158 20.56 7.94 3.57
CA LYS A 158 19.16 8.14 3.99
C LYS A 158 18.17 7.92 2.85
N TYR A 159 18.47 8.42 1.65
CA TYR A 159 17.63 8.20 0.47
C TYR A 159 17.66 6.74 0.00
N LEU A 160 18.83 6.11 0.00
CA LEU A 160 18.95 4.69 -0.37
C LEU A 160 18.17 3.78 0.61
N ARG A 161 18.19 4.11 1.90
CA ARG A 161 17.38 3.46 2.92
C ARG A 161 15.88 3.64 2.66
N SER A 162 15.41 4.86 2.35
CA SER A 162 13.99 5.10 2.07
C SER A 162 13.52 4.35 0.82
N VAL A 163 14.33 4.31 -0.24
CA VAL A 163 14.05 3.51 -1.45
C VAL A 163 13.93 2.03 -1.11
N SER A 164 14.74 1.52 -0.17
CA SER A 164 14.67 0.12 0.26
C SER A 164 13.36 -0.21 0.99
N ILE A 165 12.93 0.69 1.90
CA ILE A 165 11.66 0.56 2.61
C ILE A 165 10.47 0.60 1.64
N ASP A 166 10.52 1.53 0.70
CA ASP A 166 9.52 1.66 -0.36
C ASP A 166 9.46 0.38 -1.22
N ALA A 167 10.60 -0.18 -1.62
CA ALA A 167 10.64 -1.43 -2.39
C ALA A 167 9.99 -2.60 -1.64
N ILE A 168 10.22 -2.72 -0.32
CA ILE A 168 9.58 -3.74 0.53
C ILE A 168 8.06 -3.57 0.52
N LYS A 169 7.56 -2.34 0.65
CA LYS A 169 6.13 -2.03 0.55
C LYS A 169 5.57 -2.45 -0.79
N PHE A 170 6.24 -2.11 -1.88
CA PHE A 170 5.77 -2.42 -3.22
C PHE A 170 5.72 -3.92 -3.49
N PHE A 171 6.81 -4.64 -3.26
CA PHE A 171 6.92 -6.05 -3.64
C PHE A 171 6.21 -6.98 -2.66
N PHE A 172 6.27 -6.71 -1.35
CA PHE A 172 5.73 -7.62 -0.34
C PHE A 172 4.44 -7.13 0.32
N ASN A 173 3.88 -6.00 -0.15
CA ASN A 173 2.74 -5.33 0.49
C ASN A 173 3.00 -5.07 1.99
N ASN A 174 4.27 -4.90 2.37
CA ASN A 174 4.66 -4.73 3.76
C ASN A 174 5.03 -3.26 4.03
N ASN A 175 4.16 -2.56 4.75
CA ASN A 175 4.42 -1.20 5.20
C ASN A 175 5.43 -1.24 6.36
N LEU A 176 6.71 -1.31 6.02
CA LEU A 176 7.80 -1.29 6.99
C LEU A 176 7.98 0.13 7.55
N LEU A 177 7.26 0.42 8.63
CA LEU A 177 7.38 1.68 9.37
C LEU A 177 8.63 1.64 10.26
N GLU A 178 9.27 2.79 10.49
CA GLU A 178 10.52 2.85 11.28
C GLU A 178 10.40 2.19 12.66
N LYS A 179 9.28 2.40 13.35
CA LYS A 179 8.97 1.78 14.65
C LYS A 179 8.83 0.25 14.63
N ASN A 180 8.62 -0.35 13.46
CA ASN A 180 8.48 -1.80 13.30
C ASN A 180 9.82 -2.48 13.02
N ILE A 181 10.88 -1.70 12.75
CA ILE A 181 12.22 -2.20 12.51
C ILE A 181 12.85 -2.48 13.86
N CYS A 182 12.96 -3.76 14.22
CA CYS A 182 13.61 -4.21 15.44
C CYS A 182 15.13 -3.99 15.36
N ASP A 183 15.68 -4.18 14.16
CA ASP A 183 17.10 -3.99 13.89
C ASP A 183 17.30 -3.68 12.40
N GLU A 184 18.28 -2.83 12.11
CA GLU A 184 18.70 -2.50 10.74
C GLU A 184 20.20 -2.30 10.64
N TYR A 185 20.75 -2.77 9.54
CA TYR A 185 22.12 -2.47 9.17
C TYR A 185 22.26 -2.53 7.66
N TYR A 186 23.34 -1.95 7.13
CA TYR A 186 23.67 -2.04 5.72
C TYR A 186 25.13 -2.40 5.51
N LYS A 187 25.42 -3.00 4.36
CA LYS A 187 26.78 -3.27 3.88
C LYS A 187 26.99 -2.57 2.54
N VAL A 188 28.17 -2.03 2.34
CA VAL A 188 28.59 -1.40 1.08
C VAL A 188 29.49 -2.36 0.33
N PHE A 189 29.25 -2.52 -0.96
CA PHE A 189 30.04 -3.37 -1.85
C PHE A 189 30.64 -2.53 -2.97
N PHE A 190 31.83 -2.91 -3.43
CA PHE A 190 32.54 -2.26 -4.54
C PHE A 190 32.75 -0.75 -4.34
N GLU A 191 33.11 -0.33 -3.13
CA GLU A 191 33.26 1.09 -2.75
C GLU A 191 34.18 1.89 -3.69
N ASN A 192 35.21 1.24 -4.22
CA ASN A 192 36.19 1.84 -5.14
C ASN A 192 35.72 1.92 -6.61
N ASN A 193 34.54 1.39 -6.96
CA ASN A 193 34.00 1.42 -8.32
C ASN A 193 32.59 2.01 -8.31
N SER A 194 32.46 3.30 -8.62
CA SER A 194 31.18 4.02 -8.60
C SER A 194 30.09 3.41 -9.48
N GLU A 195 30.47 2.74 -10.58
CA GLU A 195 29.51 2.11 -11.49
C GLU A 195 28.92 0.81 -10.95
N SER A 196 29.69 0.08 -10.14
CA SER A 196 29.29 -1.20 -9.55
C SER A 196 29.01 -1.12 -8.05
N LYS A 197 29.25 0.04 -7.42
CA LYS A 197 28.99 0.30 -6.00
C LYS A 197 27.52 0.06 -5.72
N PHE A 198 27.23 -0.78 -4.75
CA PHE A 198 25.86 -1.03 -4.31
C PHE A 198 25.78 -1.16 -2.79
N TYR A 199 24.59 -0.87 -2.28
CA TYR A 199 24.25 -1.02 -0.87
C TYR A 199 23.36 -2.24 -0.71
N GLN A 200 23.61 -3.01 0.34
CA GLN A 200 22.75 -4.08 0.80
C GLN A 200 22.17 -3.70 2.15
N TYR A 201 20.88 -3.41 2.20
CA TYR A 201 20.14 -3.09 3.41
C TYR A 201 19.48 -4.34 3.98
N PHE A 202 19.52 -4.45 5.30
CA PHE A 202 18.87 -5.50 6.05
C PHE A 202 17.92 -4.87 7.07
N PHE A 203 16.69 -5.35 7.09
CA PHE A 203 15.68 -4.91 8.04
C PHE A 203 15.06 -6.12 8.73
N ILE A 204 15.11 -6.14 10.06
CA ILE A 204 14.41 -7.13 10.89
C ILE A 204 13.14 -6.46 11.42
N SER A 205 11.99 -7.09 11.24
CA SER A 205 10.72 -6.62 11.77
C SER A 205 9.89 -7.78 12.29
N ASN A 206 9.63 -7.84 13.60
CA ASN A 206 8.79 -8.83 14.29
C ASN A 206 9.00 -10.29 13.82
N ASN A 207 8.30 -10.70 12.77
CA ASN A 207 8.23 -12.04 12.19
C ASN A 207 8.86 -12.11 10.78
N ARG A 208 9.54 -11.08 10.30
CA ARG A 208 10.13 -11.02 8.97
C ARG A 208 11.52 -10.42 8.99
N TYR A 209 12.34 -10.92 8.07
CA TYR A 209 13.62 -10.30 7.73
C TYR A 209 13.64 -9.98 6.25
N PHE A 210 14.03 -8.75 5.93
CA PHE A 210 14.13 -8.24 4.58
C PHE A 210 15.57 -7.95 4.22
N ASN A 211 15.91 -8.21 2.97
CA ASN A 211 17.22 -7.94 2.40
C ASN A 211 17.04 -7.28 1.03
N VAL A 212 17.54 -6.05 0.87
CA VAL A 212 17.39 -5.24 -0.36
C VAL A 212 18.76 -4.84 -0.87
N LYS A 213 19.05 -5.07 -2.15
CA LYS A 213 20.26 -4.54 -2.81
C LYS A 213 19.91 -3.57 -3.91
N LEU A 214 20.63 -2.45 -3.92
CA LEU A 214 20.41 -1.36 -4.85
C LEU A 214 21.71 -0.64 -5.21
N PHE A 215 21.82 -0.22 -6.46
CA PHE A 215 23.00 0.48 -6.96
C PHE A 215 23.13 1.89 -6.35
N ALA A 216 24.35 2.29 -6.01
CA ALA A 216 24.63 3.59 -5.41
C ALA A 216 24.46 4.75 -6.41
N LYS A 217 24.65 4.48 -7.71
CA LYS A 217 24.61 5.51 -8.76
C LYS A 217 23.22 6.06 -9.05
N ASP A 218 22.18 5.25 -8.89
CA ASP A 218 20.81 5.58 -9.33
C ASP A 218 19.70 5.04 -8.40
N ALA A 219 20.08 4.38 -7.30
CA ALA A 219 19.18 3.70 -6.37
C ALA A 219 18.33 2.60 -7.01
N THR A 220 18.76 2.04 -8.14
CA THR A 220 18.05 0.94 -8.81
C THR A 220 18.14 -0.32 -7.97
N VAL A 221 16.99 -0.81 -7.51
CA VAL A 221 16.85 -2.08 -6.76
C VAL A 221 16.95 -3.24 -7.73
N PHE A 222 17.96 -4.09 -7.57
CA PHE A 222 18.16 -5.27 -8.40
C PHE A 222 17.95 -6.59 -7.64
N TYR A 223 17.84 -6.53 -6.32
CA TYR A 223 17.59 -7.70 -5.49
C TYR A 223 16.72 -7.33 -4.29
N ILE A 224 15.73 -8.15 -4.00
CA ILE A 224 14.94 -8.04 -2.79
C ILE A 224 14.46 -9.41 -2.31
N SER A 225 14.57 -9.69 -1.02
CA SER A 225 14.04 -10.92 -0.42
C SER A 225 13.41 -10.68 0.95
N GLN A 226 12.51 -11.58 1.32
CA GLN A 226 11.92 -11.69 2.65
C GLN A 226 12.02 -13.12 3.18
N SER A 227 12.19 -13.27 4.47
CA SER A 227 11.99 -14.53 5.19
C SER A 227 10.91 -14.34 6.23
N ILE A 228 10.04 -15.33 6.41
CA ILE A 228 8.90 -15.29 7.31
C ILE A 228 9.17 -16.30 8.45
N ASN A 229 9.21 -15.81 9.68
CA ASN A 229 9.50 -16.56 10.90
C ASN A 229 8.22 -17.07 11.61
N GLU A 230 7.06 -17.08 10.96
CA GLU A 230 5.82 -17.56 11.58
C GLU A 230 5.71 -19.09 11.56
N SER A 231 5.38 -19.66 12.72
CA SER A 231 5.16 -21.09 12.96
C SER A 231 3.76 -21.59 12.58
N LYS A 232 2.99 -20.85 11.77
CA LYS A 232 1.69 -21.31 11.29
C LYS A 232 1.90 -22.20 10.07
N GLU A 233 2.14 -23.48 10.33
CA GLU A 233 2.20 -24.49 9.30
C GLU A 233 0.84 -24.57 8.60
N ILE A 234 0.79 -24.13 7.35
CA ILE A 234 -0.30 -24.48 6.45
C ILE A 234 0.10 -25.83 5.85
N ASN A 235 -0.68 -26.88 6.13
CA ASN A 235 -0.38 -28.27 5.75
C ASN A 235 -0.45 -28.57 4.23
N LEU A 236 -0.50 -27.55 3.37
CA LEU A 236 -0.60 -27.70 1.93
C LEU A 236 0.50 -26.89 1.25
N ASN A 237 1.55 -27.58 0.80
CA ASN A 237 2.58 -27.01 -0.04
C ASN A 237 2.03 -26.82 -1.47
N MET A 238 2.28 -25.66 -2.07
CA MET A 238 1.94 -25.45 -3.47
C MET A 238 2.73 -26.40 -4.38
N SER A 239 2.02 -26.98 -5.35
CA SER A 239 2.62 -27.68 -6.48
C SER A 239 3.39 -26.70 -7.39
N LYS A 240 4.19 -27.25 -8.31
CA LYS A 240 4.89 -26.45 -9.34
C LYS A 240 3.88 -25.64 -10.17
N GLN A 241 2.77 -26.25 -10.59
CA GLN A 241 1.77 -25.58 -11.44
C GLN A 241 1.07 -24.44 -10.71
N GLU A 242 0.66 -24.65 -9.46
CA GLU A 242 0.09 -23.60 -8.61
C GLU A 242 1.09 -22.46 -8.39
N SER A 243 2.36 -22.78 -8.18
CA SER A 243 3.41 -21.79 -8.01
C SER A 243 3.64 -20.95 -9.27
N ILE A 244 3.57 -21.55 -10.48
CA ILE A 244 3.65 -20.81 -11.75
C ILE A 244 2.47 -19.84 -11.89
N VAL A 245 1.25 -20.31 -11.61
CA VAL A 245 0.04 -19.46 -11.67
C VAL A 245 0.15 -18.32 -10.66
N PHE A 246 0.62 -18.60 -9.45
CA PHE A 246 0.84 -17.62 -8.41
C PHE A 246 1.87 -16.55 -8.83
N SER A 247 3.05 -16.93 -9.33
CA SER A 247 4.05 -15.95 -9.79
C SER A 247 3.53 -15.11 -10.96
N HIS A 248 2.81 -15.72 -11.90
CA HIS A 248 2.25 -15.03 -13.05
C HIS A 248 1.23 -13.96 -12.62
N ASN A 249 0.29 -14.33 -11.74
CA ASN A 249 -0.71 -13.40 -11.21
C ASN A 249 -0.06 -12.28 -10.39
N TYR A 250 0.91 -12.62 -9.54
CA TYR A 250 1.66 -11.65 -8.75
C TYR A 250 2.37 -10.62 -9.63
N LEU A 251 3.12 -11.07 -10.65
CA LEU A 251 3.82 -10.16 -11.56
C LEU A 251 2.85 -9.31 -12.38
N LYS A 252 1.72 -9.88 -12.80
CA LYS A 252 0.68 -9.14 -13.54
C LYS A 252 0.08 -8.02 -12.69
N GLU A 253 -0.22 -8.30 -11.43
CA GLU A 253 -0.71 -7.29 -10.46
C GLU A 253 0.34 -6.19 -10.22
N LYS A 254 1.60 -6.57 -10.00
CA LYS A 254 2.66 -5.60 -9.66
C LYS A 254 3.12 -4.75 -10.83
N LEU A 255 3.23 -5.34 -12.01
CA LEU A 255 3.86 -4.68 -13.16
C LEU A 255 2.85 -4.10 -14.15
N ASN A 256 1.56 -4.40 -14.02
CA ASN A 256 0.50 -3.88 -14.90
C ASN A 256 0.86 -4.04 -16.39
N SER A 257 1.00 -2.94 -17.13
CA SER A 257 1.33 -2.94 -18.56
C SER A 257 2.73 -3.48 -18.87
N LEU A 258 3.67 -3.39 -17.93
CA LEU A 258 5.04 -3.90 -18.12
C LEU A 258 5.09 -5.43 -18.16
N PHE A 259 4.08 -6.09 -17.58
CA PHE A 259 3.93 -7.53 -17.62
C PHE A 259 3.86 -8.08 -19.05
N ASN A 260 3.30 -7.32 -19.98
CA ASN A 260 3.17 -7.73 -21.39
C ASN A 260 4.52 -7.92 -22.10
N TYR A 261 5.60 -7.39 -21.53
CA TYR A 261 6.96 -7.57 -22.05
C TYR A 261 7.70 -8.73 -21.41
N LEU A 262 7.05 -9.50 -20.52
CA LEU A 262 7.65 -10.67 -19.88
C LEU A 262 7.25 -11.95 -20.59
N SER A 263 8.24 -12.78 -20.92
CA SER A 263 8.04 -14.14 -21.38
C SER A 263 8.57 -15.12 -20.34
N PHE A 264 7.68 -15.99 -19.84
CA PHE A 264 8.05 -17.07 -18.92
C PHE A 264 8.98 -18.07 -19.60
N ASP A 265 10.08 -18.43 -18.94
CA ASP A 265 11.03 -19.44 -19.40
C ASP A 265 10.66 -20.81 -18.82
N GLU A 266 9.92 -21.61 -19.59
CA GLU A 266 9.46 -22.95 -19.17
C GLU A 266 10.60 -23.91 -18.83
N ASN A 267 11.78 -23.67 -19.40
CA ASN A 267 12.97 -24.51 -19.20
C ASN A 267 13.73 -24.15 -17.93
N TYR A 268 13.41 -23.02 -17.29
CA TYR A 268 14.07 -22.56 -16.07
C TYR A 268 13.15 -22.72 -14.86
N THR A 269 13.33 -23.82 -14.13
CA THR A 269 12.76 -23.99 -12.78
C THR A 269 13.85 -24.50 -11.85
N VAL A 270 14.19 -23.71 -10.83
CA VAL A 270 15.07 -24.16 -9.76
C VAL A 270 14.21 -24.54 -8.56
N ILE A 271 14.47 -25.71 -7.99
CA ILE A 271 13.77 -26.26 -6.84
C ILE A 271 14.74 -26.25 -5.66
N SER A 272 14.30 -25.74 -4.51
CA SER A 272 15.00 -25.90 -3.24
C SER A 272 14.12 -26.68 -2.27
N SER A 273 14.70 -27.68 -1.62
CA SER A 273 14.01 -28.63 -0.75
C SER A 273 14.85 -28.94 0.47
N ASP A 274 14.23 -29.04 1.65
CA ASP A 274 14.84 -29.70 2.80
C ASP A 274 14.30 -31.12 2.87
N ILE A 275 15.21 -32.10 2.89
CA ILE A 275 15.12 -33.56 3.15
C ILE A 275 13.84 -34.30 2.68
N GLU A 276 12.63 -33.81 2.94
CA GLU A 276 11.34 -34.40 2.57
C GLU A 276 10.33 -33.43 1.90
N ASN A 277 10.56 -32.10 1.91
CA ASN A 277 9.62 -31.11 1.41
C ASN A 277 10.27 -30.11 0.44
N ILE A 278 9.59 -29.85 -0.69
CA ILE A 278 9.94 -28.72 -1.56
C ILE A 278 9.57 -27.43 -0.82
N ILE A 279 10.57 -26.56 -0.61
CA ILE A 279 10.43 -25.31 0.13
C ILE A 279 10.24 -24.13 -0.82
N ASN A 280 10.99 -24.09 -1.92
CA ASN A 280 10.84 -23.00 -2.89
C ASN A 280 10.92 -23.45 -4.34
N TYR A 281 10.12 -22.77 -5.17
CA TYR A 281 10.28 -22.74 -6.62
C TYR A 281 10.82 -21.39 -7.04
N LYS A 282 11.83 -21.39 -7.91
CA LYS A 282 12.35 -20.20 -8.56
C LYS A 282 12.15 -20.27 -10.07
N PHE A 283 11.47 -19.26 -10.57
CA PHE A 283 11.08 -19.10 -11.97
C PHE A 283 11.82 -17.93 -12.61
N ARG A 284 11.97 -17.98 -13.94
CA ARG A 284 12.57 -16.92 -14.73
C ARG A 284 11.57 -16.38 -15.75
N TYR A 285 11.58 -15.06 -15.89
CA TYR A 285 10.84 -14.32 -16.89
C TYR A 285 11.82 -13.45 -17.67
N ASN A 286 11.99 -13.74 -18.96
CA ASN A 286 12.81 -12.93 -19.85
C ASN A 286 12.07 -11.65 -20.21
N LEU A 287 12.79 -10.54 -20.25
CA LEU A 287 12.21 -9.23 -20.56
C LEU A 287 12.50 -8.85 -22.01
N ASN A 288 11.42 -8.72 -22.80
CA ASN A 288 11.46 -8.39 -24.21
C ASN A 288 10.98 -6.95 -24.42
N LEU A 289 11.80 -5.97 -24.04
CA LEU A 289 11.50 -4.57 -24.28
C LEU A 289 11.77 -4.19 -25.75
N PRO A 290 11.02 -3.21 -26.32
CA PRO A 290 11.37 -2.61 -27.60
C PRO A 290 12.78 -2.02 -27.54
N LYS A 291 13.54 -2.14 -28.64
CA LYS A 291 14.96 -1.74 -28.78
C LYS A 291 15.27 -0.28 -28.37
N GLU A 292 14.26 0.57 -28.22
CA GLU A 292 14.39 1.98 -27.82
C GLU A 292 14.41 2.19 -26.29
N LYS A 293 14.29 1.11 -25.49
CA LYS A 293 14.34 1.17 -24.02
C LYS A 293 15.58 0.42 -23.51
N ASP A 294 16.65 1.15 -23.23
CA ASP A 294 17.89 0.64 -22.64
C ASP A 294 17.66 0.11 -21.22
N ASN A 295 17.33 -1.17 -21.03
CA ASN A 295 17.23 -1.76 -19.70
C ASN A 295 18.53 -2.50 -19.32
N PRO A 296 19.15 -2.20 -18.15
CA PRO A 296 20.30 -2.96 -17.67
C PRO A 296 20.00 -4.44 -17.38
N PHE A 297 18.73 -4.83 -17.23
CA PHE A 297 18.33 -6.20 -16.91
C PHE A 297 17.64 -6.90 -18.07
N SER A 298 18.03 -8.15 -18.28
CA SER A 298 17.50 -9.09 -19.27
C SER A 298 16.42 -10.02 -18.72
N SER A 299 16.38 -10.25 -17.41
CA SER A 299 15.51 -11.26 -16.80
C SER A 299 15.08 -10.89 -15.38
N ILE A 300 13.86 -11.30 -15.03
CA ILE A 300 13.34 -11.30 -13.66
C ILE A 300 13.30 -12.73 -13.16
N TYR A 301 13.88 -12.96 -11.99
CA TYR A 301 13.77 -14.21 -11.26
C TYR A 301 12.86 -14.03 -10.06
N VAL A 302 11.89 -14.92 -9.91
CA VAL A 302 10.91 -14.90 -8.81
C VAL A 302 10.99 -16.21 -8.07
N THR A 303 11.30 -16.14 -6.78
CA THR A 303 11.33 -17.29 -5.87
C THR A 303 10.09 -17.25 -4.98
N ILE A 304 9.35 -18.35 -4.93
CA ILE A 304 8.14 -18.52 -4.12
C ILE A 304 8.43 -19.54 -3.03
N ASN A 305 8.07 -19.19 -1.80
CA ASN A 305 8.01 -20.13 -0.70
C ASN A 305 6.68 -20.91 -0.75
N THR A 306 6.78 -22.23 -0.95
CA THR A 306 5.63 -23.13 -1.11
C THR A 306 4.85 -23.31 0.19
N LYS A 307 5.55 -23.31 1.34
CA LYS A 307 4.97 -23.48 2.68
C LYS A 307 4.13 -22.27 3.10
N TYR A 308 4.61 -21.07 2.81
CA TYR A 308 3.93 -19.82 3.20
C TYR A 308 3.09 -19.19 2.09
N MET A 309 3.05 -19.79 0.90
CA MET A 309 2.36 -19.25 -0.27
C MET A 309 2.71 -17.78 -0.55
N ALA A 310 4.00 -17.45 -0.48
CA ALA A 310 4.47 -16.08 -0.52
C ALA A 310 5.69 -15.92 -1.43
N ILE A 311 5.84 -14.75 -2.04
CA ILE A 311 7.07 -14.38 -2.75
C ILE A 311 8.19 -14.25 -1.73
N GLN A 312 9.24 -15.04 -1.87
CA GLN A 312 10.41 -15.02 -0.99
C GLN A 312 11.51 -14.11 -1.54
N GLU A 313 11.73 -14.12 -2.86
CA GLU A 313 12.83 -13.36 -3.46
C GLU A 313 12.46 -12.90 -4.88
N ILE A 314 12.89 -11.69 -5.23
CA ILE A 314 12.89 -11.16 -6.58
C ILE A 314 14.30 -10.70 -6.90
N TYR A 315 14.82 -11.13 -8.04
CA TYR A 315 16.15 -10.81 -8.49
C TYR A 315 16.16 -10.42 -9.97
N LEU A 316 16.81 -9.31 -10.28
CA LEU A 316 16.94 -8.76 -11.63
C LEU A 316 18.37 -8.97 -12.11
N LEU A 317 18.50 -9.52 -13.32
CA LEU A 317 19.79 -9.82 -13.97
C LEU A 317 19.82 -9.26 -15.38
#